data_AF-Q96GE6-F1
#
_entry.id   AF-Q96GE6-F1
#
_cell.length_a   1.000
_cell.length_b   1.000
_cell.length_c   1.000
_cell.angle_alpha   90.00
_cell.angle_beta   90.00
_cell.angle_gamma   90.00
#
_symmetry.space_group_name_H-M   'P 1'
#
loop_
_entity.id
_entity.type
_entity.pdbx_description
1 polymer ?
#
loop_
_entity_poly.entity_id
_entity_poly.type
_entity_poly.pdbx_seq_one_letter_code
_entity_poly.pdbx_strand_id
1 'polypeptide(L)'
;MAAEHLLPGPPPSLADFRLEAGGKGTERGSGSSKPTGSSRGPRMAKFLSQDQINEYKECFSLYDKQQRGKIKATDLMVAMRCLGASPTPGEVQRHLQTHGIDGNGELDFSTFLTIMHMQIKQEDPKKEILLAMLMVDKEKKGYVMASDLRSKLTSLGEKLTHKEVDDLFREADIEPNGKVKYDEFIHKITLPGRDY
;
A
#
# COMPACT_ATOMS: atom_id res chain seq x y z
N MET A 1 45.53 2.03 -24.70
CA MET A 1 44.21 1.43 -24.40
C MET A 1 43.78 1.95 -23.04
N ALA A 2 43.12 3.10 -22.99
CA ALA A 2 42.57 3.63 -21.74
C ALA A 2 41.07 3.37 -21.79
N ALA A 3 40.60 2.45 -20.95
CA ALA A 3 39.19 2.14 -20.82
C ALA A 3 38.48 3.37 -20.23
N GLU A 4 37.64 4.01 -21.04
CA GLU A 4 36.75 5.06 -20.57
C GLU A 4 35.76 4.43 -19.59
N HIS A 5 36.02 4.67 -18.30
CA HIS A 5 35.12 4.37 -17.19
C HIS A 5 33.83 5.17 -17.39
N LEU A 6 32.88 4.57 -18.10
CA LEU A 6 31.51 5.05 -18.23
C LEU A 6 30.82 4.88 -16.87
N LEU A 7 31.08 5.81 -15.94
CA LEU A 7 30.34 5.86 -14.69
C LEU A 7 28.88 6.19 -15.02
N PRO A 8 27.91 5.34 -14.67
CA PRO A 8 26.51 5.63 -14.91
C PRO A 8 26.14 6.89 -14.15
N GLY A 9 25.58 7.86 -14.87
CA GLY A 9 25.14 9.14 -14.32
C GLY A 9 24.23 8.95 -13.11
N PRO A 10 24.19 9.94 -12.19
CA PRO A 10 23.44 9.82 -10.95
C PRO A 10 21.96 9.52 -11.23
N PRO A 11 21.34 8.59 -10.47
CA PRO A 11 19.93 8.30 -10.64
C PRO A 11 19.11 9.57 -10.35
N PRO A 12 17.97 9.77 -11.07
CA PRO A 12 17.14 10.95 -10.91
C PRO A 12 16.75 11.11 -9.44
N SER A 13 16.82 12.36 -8.98
CA SER A 13 16.55 12.68 -7.59
C SER A 13 15.04 12.59 -7.35
N LEU A 14 14.63 12.26 -6.11
CA LEU A 14 13.22 12.21 -5.74
C LEU A 14 12.50 13.58 -5.92
N ALA A 15 13.24 14.67 -6.14
CA ALA A 15 12.70 15.97 -6.51
C ALA A 15 12.19 16.04 -7.96
N ASP A 16 12.60 15.13 -8.84
CA ASP A 16 12.17 15.08 -10.24
C ASP A 16 10.73 14.53 -10.39
N PHE A 17 10.19 13.86 -9.36
CA PHE A 17 8.79 13.43 -9.29
C PHE A 17 7.87 14.50 -8.68
N ARG A 18 8.13 15.78 -8.97
CA ARG A 18 7.24 16.87 -8.59
C ARG A 18 5.97 16.81 -9.45
N LEU A 19 4.98 16.10 -8.94
CA LEU A 19 3.59 16.11 -9.40
C LEU A 19 3.16 17.58 -9.58
N GLU A 20 2.94 18.02 -10.82
CA GLU A 20 2.37 19.32 -11.13
C GLU A 20 0.92 19.36 -10.62
N ALA A 21 0.75 19.67 -9.34
CA ALA A 21 -0.52 20.08 -8.79
C ALA A 21 -0.82 21.51 -9.28
N GLY A 22 -1.45 21.59 -10.45
CA GLY A 22 -2.02 22.82 -11.00
C GLY A 22 -2.99 23.44 -10.01
N GLY A 23 -2.55 24.52 -9.36
CA GLY A 23 -3.31 25.26 -8.38
C GLY A 23 -3.87 26.56 -8.95
N LYS A 24 -5.20 26.67 -8.86
CA LYS A 24 -6.03 27.88 -8.74
C LYS A 24 -6.29 28.72 -10.01
N GLY A 25 -7.48 28.51 -10.56
CA GLY A 25 -8.18 29.45 -11.44
C GLY A 25 -9.69 29.46 -11.15
N THR A 26 -10.11 30.43 -10.35
CA THR A 26 -11.35 31.24 -10.41
C THR A 26 -12.74 30.57 -10.52
N GLU A 27 -13.38 30.44 -9.36
CA GLU A 27 -14.70 30.99 -8.96
C GLU A 27 -15.87 31.16 -9.97
N ARG A 28 -17.04 30.69 -9.51
CA ARG A 28 -18.44 31.05 -9.81
C ARG A 28 -19.10 30.49 -11.09
N GLY A 29 -19.96 29.49 -10.87
CA GLY A 29 -21.04 29.12 -11.77
C GLY A 29 -22.06 28.23 -11.06
N SER A 30 -23.14 28.83 -10.57
CA SER A 30 -24.32 28.14 -10.03
C SER A 30 -25.08 27.49 -11.19
N GLY A 31 -25.26 26.17 -11.14
CA GLY A 31 -25.90 25.41 -12.20
C GLY A 31 -26.39 24.06 -11.69
N SER A 32 -27.60 24.05 -11.17
CA SER A 32 -28.36 22.85 -10.82
C SER A 32 -28.61 21.98 -12.06
N SER A 33 -28.10 20.75 -12.09
CA SER A 33 -28.58 19.68 -12.98
C SER A 33 -28.19 18.31 -12.43
N LYS A 34 -29.20 17.47 -12.22
CA LYS A 34 -29.12 16.10 -11.68
C LYS A 34 -28.15 15.22 -12.51
N PRO A 35 -27.22 14.48 -11.89
CA PRO A 35 -26.61 13.34 -12.55
C PRO A 35 -27.54 12.12 -12.41
N THR A 36 -28.24 11.85 -13.51
CA THR A 36 -28.92 10.59 -13.80
C THR A 36 -27.92 9.44 -13.83
N GLY A 37 -28.31 8.29 -13.26
CA GLY A 37 -27.45 7.13 -13.05
C GLY A 37 -26.67 6.68 -14.29
N SER A 38 -25.34 6.63 -14.15
CA SER A 38 -24.50 5.80 -14.98
C SER A 38 -24.25 4.49 -14.23
N SER A 39 -25.08 3.51 -14.55
CA SER A 39 -24.87 2.10 -14.24
C SER A 39 -23.55 1.65 -14.89
N ARG A 40 -22.42 1.83 -14.19
CA ARG A 40 -21.15 1.19 -14.53
C ARG A 40 -21.22 -0.24 -13.99
N GLY A 41 -21.90 -1.10 -14.73
CA GLY A 41 -21.87 -2.53 -14.50
C GLY A 41 -20.43 -3.09 -14.57
N PRO A 42 -20.15 -4.23 -13.92
CA PRO A 42 -18.80 -4.65 -13.56
C PRO A 42 -18.02 -5.18 -14.78
N ARG A 43 -17.37 -4.29 -15.55
CA ARG A 43 -16.45 -4.75 -16.63
C ARG A 43 -15.16 -5.38 -16.09
N MET A 44 -14.91 -5.30 -14.79
CA MET A 44 -13.58 -5.54 -14.22
C MET A 44 -13.36 -6.93 -13.62
N ALA A 45 -14.41 -7.78 -13.59
CA ALA A 45 -14.23 -9.21 -13.30
C ALA A 45 -13.28 -9.91 -14.30
N LYS A 46 -12.89 -9.25 -15.40
CA LYS A 46 -11.92 -9.76 -16.38
C LYS A 46 -10.48 -9.85 -15.87
N PHE A 47 -10.14 -9.24 -14.72
CA PHE A 47 -8.75 -9.19 -14.25
C PHE A 47 -8.42 -10.17 -13.13
N LEU A 48 -9.44 -10.77 -12.50
CA LEU A 48 -9.27 -11.72 -11.41
C LEU A 48 -9.72 -13.10 -11.93
N SER A 49 -9.03 -14.16 -11.53
CA SER A 49 -9.48 -15.51 -11.87
C SER A 49 -10.83 -15.80 -11.22
N GLN A 50 -11.59 -16.76 -11.76
CA GLN A 50 -12.87 -17.12 -11.16
C GLN A 50 -12.70 -17.62 -9.72
N ASP A 51 -11.62 -18.36 -9.45
CA ASP A 51 -11.26 -18.81 -8.10
C ASP A 51 -11.00 -17.65 -7.15
N GLN A 52 -10.24 -16.65 -7.59
CA GLN A 52 -9.96 -15.45 -6.79
C GLN A 52 -11.23 -14.62 -6.53
N ILE A 53 -12.11 -14.49 -7.52
CA ILE A 53 -13.41 -13.83 -7.34
C ILE A 53 -14.27 -14.61 -6.32
N ASN A 54 -14.23 -15.94 -6.36
CA ASN A 54 -14.97 -16.77 -5.42
C ASN A 54 -14.44 -16.60 -4.00
N GLU A 55 -13.13 -16.66 -3.80
CA GLU A 55 -12.49 -16.38 -2.50
C GLU A 55 -12.86 -14.99 -1.97
N TYR A 56 -12.83 -13.98 -2.85
CA TYR A 56 -13.17 -12.61 -2.48
C TYR A 56 -14.63 -12.48 -2.08
N LYS A 57 -15.50 -13.23 -2.75
CA LYS A 57 -16.93 -13.28 -2.44
C LYS A 57 -17.19 -13.97 -1.11
N GLU A 58 -16.49 -15.06 -0.81
CA GLU A 58 -16.59 -15.74 0.48
C GLU A 58 -16.14 -14.82 1.61
N CYS A 59 -14.97 -14.19 1.48
CA CYS A 59 -14.50 -13.21 2.46
C CYS A 59 -15.46 -12.01 2.59
N PHE A 60 -15.94 -11.45 1.48
CA PHE A 60 -16.89 -10.33 1.51
C PHE A 60 -18.19 -10.70 2.25
N SER A 61 -18.67 -11.93 2.07
CA SER A 61 -19.88 -12.44 2.72
C SER A 61 -19.73 -12.57 4.23
N LEU A 62 -18.51 -12.72 4.77
CA LEU A 62 -18.26 -12.71 6.21
C LEU A 62 -18.54 -11.32 6.83
N TYR A 63 -18.33 -10.25 6.07
CA TYR A 63 -18.53 -8.87 6.54
C TYR A 63 -19.89 -8.30 6.13
N ASP A 64 -20.55 -8.86 5.10
CA ASP A 64 -21.92 -8.50 4.74
C ASP A 64 -22.94 -9.18 5.68
N LYS A 65 -22.96 -8.73 6.93
CA LYS A 65 -23.79 -9.29 8.01
C LYS A 65 -25.29 -9.34 7.71
N GLN A 66 -25.77 -8.50 6.78
CA GLN A 66 -27.17 -8.41 6.40
C GLN A 66 -27.47 -9.07 5.04
N GLN A 67 -26.46 -9.67 4.39
CA GLN A 67 -26.56 -10.28 3.06
C GLN A 67 -27.23 -9.36 2.02
N ARG A 68 -26.93 -8.05 2.09
CA ARG A 68 -27.50 -7.05 1.17
C ARG A 68 -26.60 -6.74 -0.03
N GLY A 69 -25.49 -7.47 -0.15
CA GLY A 69 -24.43 -7.24 -1.12
C GLY A 69 -23.53 -6.05 -0.78
N LYS A 70 -23.49 -5.61 0.49
CA LYS A 70 -22.72 -4.43 0.92
C LYS A 70 -22.02 -4.62 2.26
N ILE A 71 -20.78 -4.16 2.34
CA ILE A 71 -20.01 -4.06 3.59
C ILE A 71 -19.82 -2.61 3.98
N LYS A 72 -19.55 -2.33 5.26
CA LYS A 72 -19.24 -0.97 5.71
C LYS A 72 -17.82 -0.59 5.31
N ALA A 73 -17.60 0.70 5.06
CA ALA A 73 -16.26 1.24 4.81
C ALA A 73 -15.27 0.92 5.97
N THR A 74 -15.77 0.86 7.20
CA THR A 74 -14.98 0.47 8.39
C THR A 74 -14.50 -0.97 8.37
N ASP A 75 -15.19 -1.86 7.66
CA ASP A 75 -14.84 -3.28 7.56
C ASP A 75 -13.85 -3.56 6.40
N LEU A 76 -13.63 -2.58 5.51
CA LEU A 76 -12.81 -2.73 4.30
C LEU A 76 -11.38 -3.18 4.63
N MET A 77 -10.70 -2.52 5.57
CA MET A 77 -9.31 -2.87 5.92
C MET A 77 -9.16 -4.32 6.37
N VAL A 78 -10.09 -4.79 7.21
CA VAL A 78 -10.04 -6.16 7.75
C VAL A 78 -10.41 -7.17 6.66
N ALA A 79 -11.37 -6.83 5.78
CA ALA A 79 -11.70 -7.66 4.63
C ALA A 79 -10.51 -7.81 3.66
N MET A 80 -9.77 -6.73 3.39
CA MET A 80 -8.55 -6.78 2.58
C MET A 80 -7.47 -7.66 3.22
N ARG A 81 -7.28 -7.55 4.55
CA ARG A 81 -6.35 -8.39 5.33
C ARG A 81 -6.71 -9.86 5.34
N CYS A 82 -7.99 -10.18 5.40
CA CYS A 82 -8.46 -11.55 5.32
C CYS A 82 -8.14 -12.21 3.95
N LEU A 83 -7.93 -11.40 2.92
CA LEU A 83 -7.54 -11.83 1.57
C LEU A 83 -6.03 -11.74 1.32
N GLY A 84 -5.23 -11.57 2.38
CA GLY A 84 -3.77 -11.54 2.33
C GLY A 84 -3.16 -10.20 1.89
N ALA A 85 -3.97 -9.17 1.61
CA ALA A 85 -3.45 -7.82 1.38
C ALA A 85 -3.17 -7.13 2.71
N SER A 86 -2.16 -6.28 2.79
CA SER A 86 -1.81 -5.53 4.00
C SER A 86 -1.95 -4.04 3.79
N PRO A 87 -3.16 -3.52 3.51
CA PRO A 87 -3.34 -2.11 3.26
C PRO A 87 -3.14 -1.27 4.52
N THR A 88 -2.60 -0.08 4.31
CA THR A 88 -2.43 0.91 5.35
C THR A 88 -3.70 1.76 5.53
N PRO A 89 -3.85 2.46 6.68
CA PRO A 89 -4.99 3.36 6.89
C PRO A 89 -5.11 4.44 5.81
N GLY A 90 -3.98 4.99 5.34
CA GLY A 90 -3.95 5.99 4.28
C GLY A 90 -4.38 5.42 2.92
N GLU A 91 -3.98 4.20 2.58
CA GLU A 91 -4.41 3.52 1.37
C GLU A 91 -5.90 3.21 1.37
N VAL A 92 -6.44 2.66 2.46
CA VAL A 92 -7.87 2.39 2.61
C VAL A 92 -8.67 3.68 2.43
N GLN A 93 -8.25 4.77 3.08
CA GLN A 93 -8.91 6.05 2.96
C GLN A 93 -8.87 6.60 1.53
N ARG A 94 -7.75 6.43 0.83
CA ARG A 94 -7.60 6.82 -0.59
C ARG A 94 -8.53 6.03 -1.50
N HIS A 95 -8.65 4.71 -1.30
CA HIS A 95 -9.58 3.87 -2.05
C HIS A 95 -11.03 4.34 -1.85
N LEU A 96 -11.44 4.57 -0.60
CA LEU A 96 -12.77 5.08 -0.28
C LEU A 96 -13.06 6.43 -0.96
N GLN A 97 -12.12 7.39 -0.87
CA GLN A 97 -12.26 8.70 -1.52
C GLN A 97 -12.35 8.61 -3.05
N THR A 98 -11.55 7.73 -3.66
CA THR A 98 -11.55 7.51 -5.12
C THR A 98 -12.91 7.03 -5.62
N HIS A 99 -13.62 6.26 -4.79
CA HIS A 99 -14.96 5.77 -5.08
C HIS A 99 -16.08 6.67 -4.52
N GLY A 100 -15.75 7.81 -3.90
CA GLY A 100 -16.72 8.73 -3.32
C GLY A 100 -17.47 8.17 -2.11
N ILE A 101 -16.84 7.27 -1.35
CA ILE A 101 -17.41 6.61 -0.18
C ILE A 101 -16.86 7.31 1.07
N ASP A 102 -17.77 7.72 1.96
CA ASP A 102 -17.39 8.30 3.24
C ASP A 102 -17.03 7.21 4.27
N GLY A 103 -16.44 7.61 5.40
CA GLY A 103 -15.99 6.66 6.43
C GLY A 103 -17.11 5.83 7.07
N ASN A 104 -18.37 6.29 7.02
CA ASN A 104 -19.55 5.54 7.47
C ASN A 104 -20.35 4.96 6.30
N GLY A 105 -19.85 5.11 5.08
CA GLY A 105 -20.47 4.64 3.87
C GLY A 105 -20.43 3.12 3.75
N GLU A 106 -21.02 2.65 2.66
CA GLU A 106 -21.06 1.24 2.32
C GLU A 106 -20.53 1.05 0.90
N LEU A 107 -19.83 -0.06 0.68
CA LEU A 107 -19.36 -0.45 -0.65
C LEU A 107 -19.99 -1.78 -1.06
N ASP A 108 -20.37 -1.84 -2.33
CA ASP A 108 -20.84 -3.07 -2.96
C ASP A 108 -19.67 -3.97 -3.39
N PHE A 109 -19.98 -5.22 -3.72
CA PHE A 109 -18.98 -6.19 -4.12
C PHE A 109 -18.17 -5.78 -5.36
N SER A 110 -18.79 -5.10 -6.35
CA SER A 110 -18.06 -4.64 -7.55
C SER A 110 -17.04 -3.57 -7.20
N THR A 111 -17.40 -2.66 -6.29
CA THR A 111 -16.45 -1.66 -5.77
C THR A 111 -15.33 -2.33 -4.98
N PHE A 112 -15.64 -3.31 -4.13
CA PHE A 112 -14.65 -4.08 -3.39
C PHE A 112 -13.63 -4.80 -4.30
N LEU A 113 -14.10 -5.47 -5.36
CA LEU A 113 -13.21 -6.12 -6.34
C LEU A 113 -12.27 -5.11 -7.01
N THR A 114 -12.76 -3.89 -7.29
CA THR A 114 -11.95 -2.83 -7.90
C THR A 114 -10.84 -2.38 -6.95
N ILE A 115 -11.19 -2.17 -5.68
CA ILE A 115 -10.25 -1.78 -4.63
C ILE A 115 -9.19 -2.87 -4.42
N MET A 116 -9.59 -4.14 -4.30
CA MET A 116 -8.66 -5.27 -4.15
C MET A 116 -7.70 -5.39 -5.33
N HIS A 117 -8.21 -5.24 -6.56
CA HIS A 117 -7.38 -5.29 -7.75
C HIS A 117 -6.35 -4.16 -7.79
N MET A 118 -6.72 -2.95 -7.35
CA MET A 118 -5.80 -1.83 -7.26
C MET A 118 -4.78 -2.03 -6.14
N GLN A 119 -5.21 -2.48 -4.96
CA GLN A 119 -4.33 -2.74 -3.82
C GLN A 119 -3.24 -3.77 -4.16
N ILE A 120 -3.61 -4.91 -4.73
CA ILE A 120 -2.64 -5.98 -5.04
C ILE A 120 -1.61 -5.54 -6.09
N LYS A 121 -1.97 -4.59 -6.95
CA LYS A 121 -1.05 -4.03 -7.95
C LYS A 121 -0.06 -3.03 -7.37
N GLN A 122 -0.42 -2.33 -6.30
CA GLN A 122 0.47 -1.35 -5.65
C GLN A 122 1.28 -1.96 -4.51
N GLU A 123 0.78 -3.02 -3.88
CA GLU A 123 1.40 -3.65 -2.72
C GLU A 123 2.66 -4.44 -3.11
N ASP A 124 3.82 -3.80 -2.91
CA ASP A 124 5.13 -4.43 -3.04
C ASP A 124 5.98 -4.09 -1.80
N PRO A 125 5.70 -4.75 -0.66
CA PRO A 125 6.36 -4.44 0.61
C PRO A 125 7.88 -4.63 0.51
N LYS A 126 8.35 -5.59 -0.31
CA LYS A 126 9.77 -5.81 -0.57
C LYS A 126 10.41 -4.56 -1.16
N LYS A 127 9.79 -4.00 -2.20
CA LYS A 127 10.28 -2.79 -2.88
C LYS A 127 10.25 -1.57 -1.97
N GLU A 128 9.18 -1.38 -1.20
CA GLU A 128 9.07 -0.23 -0.30
C GLU A 128 10.15 -0.24 0.78
N ILE A 129 10.37 -1.41 1.39
CA ILE A 129 11.38 -1.58 2.44
C ILE A 129 12.78 -1.44 1.87
N LEU A 130 13.03 -2.00 0.69
CA LEU A 130 14.30 -1.82 -0.02
C LEU A 130 14.58 -0.34 -0.31
N LEU A 131 13.58 0.42 -0.79
CA LEU A 131 13.72 1.85 -1.05
C LEU A 131 14.03 2.62 0.24
N ALA A 132 13.34 2.32 1.34
CA ALA A 132 13.61 2.92 2.65
C ALA A 132 15.06 2.67 3.11
N MET A 133 15.54 1.44 2.93
CA MET A 133 16.91 1.05 3.30
C MET A 133 17.96 1.70 2.39
N LEU A 134 17.73 1.76 1.08
CA LEU A 134 18.62 2.44 0.13
C LEU A 134 18.72 3.96 0.38
N MET A 135 17.66 4.58 0.90
CA MET A 135 17.70 5.98 1.30
C MET A 135 18.54 6.22 2.57
N VAL A 136 18.65 5.21 3.44
CA VAL A 136 19.50 5.27 4.63
C VAL A 136 20.96 4.98 4.28
N ASP A 137 21.21 3.95 3.48
CA ASP A 137 22.56 3.52 3.09
C ASP A 137 23.11 4.27 1.88
N LYS A 138 23.47 5.52 2.13
CA LYS A 138 24.10 6.40 1.15
C LYS A 138 25.41 5.84 0.59
N GLU A 139 26.09 5.00 1.37
CA GLU A 139 27.38 4.41 1.03
C GLU A 139 27.26 3.07 0.29
N LYS A 140 26.04 2.54 0.10
CA LYS A 140 25.76 1.25 -0.54
C LYS A 140 26.53 0.08 0.08
N LYS A 141 26.68 0.09 1.41
CA LYS A 141 27.29 -0.98 2.22
C LYS A 141 26.51 -2.29 2.17
N GLY A 142 25.22 -2.25 1.79
CA GLY A 142 24.35 -3.43 1.81
C GLY A 142 23.73 -3.72 3.19
N TYR A 143 23.96 -2.83 4.16
CA TYR A 143 23.33 -2.87 5.49
C TYR A 143 23.15 -1.46 6.06
N VAL A 144 22.17 -1.31 6.94
CA VAL A 144 21.90 -0.09 7.73
C VAL A 144 21.95 -0.42 9.22
N MET A 145 22.17 0.57 10.09
CA MET A 145 22.01 0.34 11.53
C MET A 145 20.52 0.26 11.86
N ALA A 146 20.14 -0.61 12.80
CA ALA A 146 18.75 -0.73 13.26
C ALA A 146 18.22 0.62 13.79
N SER A 147 19.06 1.42 14.45
CA SER A 147 18.74 2.78 14.91
C SER A 147 18.39 3.72 13.76
N ASP A 148 19.17 3.70 12.67
CA ASP A 148 18.92 4.53 11.49
C ASP A 148 17.65 4.10 10.75
N LEU A 149 17.44 2.77 10.64
CA LEU A 149 16.23 2.22 10.05
C LEU A 149 14.99 2.60 10.88
N ARG A 150 15.06 2.49 12.21
CA ARG A 150 14.00 2.94 13.12
C ARG A 150 13.69 4.41 12.92
N SER A 151 14.71 5.26 12.81
CA SER A 151 14.52 6.68 12.52
C SER A 151 13.79 6.90 11.20
N LYS A 152 14.01 6.07 10.17
CA LYS A 152 13.33 6.21 8.87
C LYS A 152 11.91 5.68 8.88
N LEU A 153 11.68 4.50 9.46
CA LEU A 153 10.33 3.92 9.59
C LEU A 153 9.39 4.80 10.43
N THR A 154 9.94 5.60 11.35
CA THR A 154 9.16 6.54 12.20
C THR A 154 9.04 7.94 11.59
N SER A 155 9.77 8.28 10.53
CA SER A 155 9.78 9.63 9.94
C SER A 155 9.22 9.70 8.51
N LEU A 156 9.33 8.62 7.75
CA LEU A 156 9.01 8.59 6.33
C LEU A 156 7.61 8.02 6.08
N GLY A 157 6.80 8.72 5.27
CA GLY A 157 5.53 8.21 4.77
C GLY A 157 4.52 7.92 5.90
N GLU A 158 3.94 6.72 5.87
CA GLU A 158 3.07 6.21 6.93
C GLU A 158 3.93 5.71 8.09
N LYS A 159 4.11 6.62 9.03
CA LYS A 159 5.01 6.46 10.18
C LYS A 159 4.54 5.31 11.05
N LEU A 160 5.42 4.34 11.26
CA LEU A 160 5.26 3.37 12.31
C LEU A 160 5.49 4.04 13.67
N THR A 161 4.73 3.63 14.66
CA THR A 161 5.00 3.96 16.06
C THR A 161 6.26 3.23 16.52
N HIS A 162 6.90 3.75 17.56
CA HIS A 162 8.07 3.07 18.15
C HIS A 162 7.76 1.61 18.51
N LYS A 163 6.57 1.35 19.07
CA LYS A 163 6.12 0.00 19.41
C LYS A 163 6.02 -0.91 18.19
N GLU A 164 5.42 -0.44 17.10
CA GLU A 164 5.33 -1.22 15.86
C GLU A 164 6.71 -1.54 15.28
N VAL A 165 7.67 -0.60 15.36
CA VAL A 165 9.05 -0.89 14.95
C VAL A 165 9.74 -1.88 15.89
N ASP A 166 9.51 -1.77 17.20
CA ASP A 166 10.07 -2.68 18.19
C ASP A 166 9.50 -4.11 18.02
N ASP A 167 8.22 -4.24 17.68
CA ASP A 167 7.59 -5.53 17.36
C ASP A 167 8.14 -6.07 16.02
N LEU A 168 8.24 -5.25 14.97
CA LEU A 168 8.84 -5.62 13.68
C LEU A 168 10.29 -6.12 13.82
N PHE A 169 11.11 -5.42 14.63
CA PHE A 169 12.49 -5.82 14.88
C PHE A 169 12.58 -7.10 15.69
N ARG A 170 11.65 -7.32 16.64
CA ARG A 170 11.57 -8.57 17.39
C ARG A 170 11.23 -9.75 16.48
N GLU A 171 10.24 -9.59 15.60
CA GLU A 171 9.85 -10.64 14.64
C GLU A 171 10.95 -10.96 13.64
N ALA A 172 11.79 -9.97 13.28
CA ALA A 172 12.91 -10.16 12.37
C ALA A 172 14.24 -10.52 13.08
N ASP A 173 14.24 -10.81 14.37
CA ASP A 173 15.44 -11.08 15.18
C ASP A 173 16.54 -10.02 15.00
N ILE A 174 16.15 -8.75 14.99
CA ILE A 174 17.07 -7.62 14.82
C ILE A 174 17.45 -7.05 16.18
N GLU A 175 18.74 -7.06 16.47
CA GLU A 175 19.25 -6.38 17.66
C GLU A 175 19.10 -4.85 17.52
N PRO A 176 18.71 -4.13 18.59
CA PRO A 176 18.42 -2.69 18.52
C PRO A 176 19.61 -1.82 18.12
N ASN A 177 20.85 -2.30 18.32
CA ASN A 177 22.10 -1.68 17.87
C ASN A 177 22.82 -2.51 16.80
N GLY A 178 22.13 -3.49 16.22
CA GLY A 178 22.65 -4.41 15.22
C GLY A 178 22.71 -3.81 13.82
N LYS A 179 23.39 -4.54 12.93
CA LYS A 179 23.39 -4.26 11.50
C LYS A 179 22.24 -5.00 10.85
N VAL A 180 21.42 -4.28 10.09
CA VAL A 180 20.30 -4.84 9.33
C VAL A 180 20.70 -4.93 7.87
N LYS A 181 20.90 -6.16 7.38
CA LYS A 181 21.14 -6.43 5.96
C LYS A 181 19.81 -6.44 5.21
N TYR A 182 19.78 -5.88 4.00
CA TYR A 182 18.52 -5.70 3.26
C TYR A 182 17.86 -7.01 2.91
N ASP A 183 18.65 -7.91 2.31
CA ASP A 183 18.16 -9.19 1.83
C ASP A 183 17.61 -10.03 2.98
N GLU A 184 18.35 -10.07 4.09
CA GLU A 184 17.94 -10.82 5.29
C GLU A 184 16.67 -10.24 5.91
N PHE A 185 16.60 -8.92 6.07
CA PHE A 185 15.43 -8.27 6.66
C PHE A 185 14.19 -8.46 5.78
N ILE A 186 14.30 -8.20 4.48
CA ILE A 186 13.21 -8.39 3.52
C ILE A 186 12.78 -9.86 3.50
N HIS A 187 13.71 -10.81 3.52
CA HIS A 187 13.40 -12.24 3.56
C HIS A 187 12.60 -12.60 4.83
N LYS A 188 13.02 -12.10 6.00
CA LYS A 188 12.37 -12.38 7.28
C LYS A 188 10.95 -11.79 7.39
N ILE A 189 10.71 -10.61 6.83
CA ILE A 189 9.41 -9.91 6.99
C ILE A 189 8.40 -10.24 5.87
N THR A 190 8.85 -10.81 4.74
CA THR A 190 7.95 -11.07 3.59
C THR A 190 7.70 -12.54 3.32
N LEU A 191 8.45 -13.45 3.93
CA LEU A 191 8.11 -14.85 3.89
C LEU A 191 7.25 -15.18 5.11
N PRO A 192 6.12 -15.89 4.93
CA PRO A 192 5.42 -16.46 6.07
C PRO A 192 6.43 -17.33 6.81
N GLY A 193 6.64 -17.05 8.09
CA GLY A 193 7.42 -17.91 8.96
C GLY A 193 6.95 -19.34 8.71
N ARG A 194 7.89 -20.27 8.49
CA ARG A 194 7.54 -21.69 8.46
C ARG A 194 7.01 -22.04 9.84
N ASP A 195 5.72 -21.89 10.06
CA ASP A 195 4.99 -22.67 11.05
C ASP A 195 5.09 -24.13 10.57
N TYR A 196 6.04 -24.86 11.14
CA TYR A 196 6.00 -26.32 11.25
C TYR A 196 5.23 -26.67 12.52
#